data_AF-A0A9E0R133-F1
#
_entry.id   AF-A0A9E0R133-F1
#
_cell.length_a   1.000
_cell.length_b   1.000
_cell.length_c   1.000
_cell.angle_alpha   90.00
_cell.angle_beta   90.00
_cell.angle_gamma   90.00
#
_symmetry.space_group_name_H-M   'P 1'
#
loop_
_entity.id
_entity.type
_entity.pdbx_description
1 polymer ?
#
loop_
_entity_poly.entity_id
_entity_poly.type
_entity_poly.pdbx_seq_one_letter_code
_entity_poly.pdbx_strand_id
1 'polypeptide(L)' 'LLSYLFDYHYKREQRPLLPCHPRDLLGIAQDKATYLGASTVLTKELLDWAWDSYFVKLES' A
#
# COMPACT_ATOMS: atom_id res chain seq x y z
N LEU A 1 9.14 -3.36 5.17
CA LEU A 1 7.85 -3.03 4.53
C LEU A 1 7.78 -1.55 4.14
N LEU A 2 8.06 -0.62 5.06
CA LEU A 2 8.07 0.81 4.73
C LEU A 2 9.15 1.18 3.68
N SER A 3 10.35 0.62 3.79
CA SER A 3 11.40 0.79 2.76
C SER A 3 10.94 0.30 1.39
N TYR A 4 10.29 -0.86 1.32
CA TYR A 4 9.72 -1.40 0.09
C TYR A 4 8.68 -0.44 -0.52
N LEU A 5 7.79 0.13 0.30
CA LEU A 5 6.82 1.12 -0.16
C LEU A 5 7.51 2.33 -0.82
N PHE A 6 8.57 2.85 -0.22
CA PHE A 6 9.30 3.99 -0.79
C PHE A 6 10.10 3.61 -2.04
N ASP A 7 10.88 2.53 -1.98
CA ASP A 7 11.81 2.17 -3.04
C ASP A 7 11.11 1.60 -4.27
N TYR A 8 10.06 0.81 -4.08
CA TYR A 8 9.39 0.10 -5.16
C TYR A 8 8.20 0.85 -5.74
N HIS A 9 7.43 1.57 -4.91
CA HIS A 9 6.23 2.27 -5.37
C HIS A 9 6.46 3.75 -5.61
N TYR A 10 6.86 4.50 -4.58
CA TYR A 10 7.04 5.96 -4.72
C TYR A 10 8.09 6.35 -5.74
N LYS A 11 9.28 5.76 -5.68
CA LYS A 11 10.37 6.06 -6.63
C LYS A 11 10.00 5.66 -8.06
N ARG A 12 9.35 4.51 -8.25
CA ARG A 12 9.02 3.97 -9.57
C ARG A 12 7.93 4.78 -10.27
N GLU A 13 6.89 5.17 -9.55
CA GLU A 13 5.80 5.99 -10.10
C GLU A 13 6.06 7.50 -9.99
N GLN A 14 7.22 7.90 -9.47
CA GLN A 14 7.61 9.29 -9.23
C GLN A 14 6.52 10.11 -8.51
N ARG A 15 5.82 9.46 -7.58
CA ARG A 15 4.68 10.08 -6.88
C ARG A 15 5.16 10.96 -5.73
N PRO A 16 4.53 12.13 -5.51
CA PRO A 16 4.79 12.93 -4.32
C PRO A 16 4.40 12.15 -3.06
N LEU A 17 5.30 12.14 -2.09
CA LEU A 17 5.05 11.53 -0.79
C LEU A 17 4.35 12.53 0.13
N LEU A 18 3.05 12.33 0.36
CA LEU A 18 2.34 13.05 1.42
C LEU A 18 2.52 12.31 2.76
N PRO A 19 2.61 13.04 3.89
CA PRO A 19 2.82 12.42 5.21
C PRO A 19 1.74 11.42 5.63
N CYS A 20 0.51 11.55 5.13
CA CYS A 20 -0.59 10.62 5.43
C CYS A 20 -0.47 9.28 4.71
N HIS A 21 0.08 9.26 3.49
CA HIS A 21 -0.01 8.09 2.63
C HIS A 21 0.56 6.80 3.26
N PRO A 22 1.73 6.80 3.92
CA PRO A 22 2.25 5.56 4.49
C PRO A 22 1.33 4.98 5.56
N ARG A 23 0.72 5.84 6.40
CA ARG A 23 -0.24 5.41 7.42
C ARG A 23 -1.48 4.81 6.79
N ASP A 24 -2.04 5.49 5.79
CA ASP A 24 -3.26 5.06 5.12
C ASP A 24 -3.04 3.72 4.38
N LEU A 25 -1.94 3.60 3.64
CA LEU A 25 -1.57 2.38 2.92
C LEU A 25 -1.36 1.18 3.85
N LEU A 26 -0.71 1.40 5.00
CA LEU A 26 -0.56 0.38 6.04
C LEU A 26 -1.91 -0.03 6.64
N GLY A 27 -2.81 0.95 6.86
CA GLY A 27 -4.17 0.70 7.34
C GLY A 27 -4.98 -0.16 6.36
N ILE A 28 -5.01 0.21 5.09
CA ILE A 28 -5.70 -0.53 4.03
C ILE A 28 -5.17 -1.97 3.91
N ALA A 29 -3.85 -2.15 3.95
CA ALA A 29 -3.24 -3.47 3.90
C ALA A 29 -3.59 -4.31 5.14
N GLN A 30 -3.68 -3.70 6.32
CA GLN A 30 -4.03 -4.36 7.58
C GLN A 30 -5.51 -4.74 7.62
N ASP A 31 -6.39 -3.87 7.14
CA ASP A 31 -7.82 -4.15 7.01
C ASP A 31 -8.05 -5.35 6.08
N LYS A 32 -7.32 -5.41 4.96
CA LYS A 32 -7.39 -6.56 4.06
C LYS A 32 -6.85 -7.85 4.68
N ALA A 33 -5.73 -7.80 5.41
CA ALA A 33 -5.20 -8.97 6.10
C ALA A 33 -6.23 -9.53 7.09
N THR A 34 -6.86 -8.64 7.86
CA THR A 34 -7.90 -8.96 8.83
C THR A 34 -9.13 -9.57 8.16
N TYR A 35 -9.57 -8.98 7.04
CA TYR A 35 -10.70 -9.49 6.27
C TYR A 35 -10.48 -10.92 5.74
N LEU A 36 -9.26 -11.24 5.32
CA LEU A 36 -8.90 -12.58 4.81
C LEU A 36 -8.72 -13.63 5.91
N GLY A 37 -8.91 -13.28 7.19
CA GLY A 37 -8.64 -14.16 8.32
C GLY A 37 -7.16 -14.53 8.45
N ALA A 38 -6.27 -13.81 7.77
CA ALA A 38 -4.84 -14.00 7.88
C ALA A 38 -4.38 -13.44 9.25
N SER A 39 -3.34 -14.06 9.82
CA SER A 39 -2.62 -13.46 10.94
C SER A 39 -2.25 -12.02 10.58
N THR A 40 -2.20 -11.13 11.58
CA THR A 40 -1.94 -9.67 11.49
C THR A 40 -0.59 -9.26 10.85
N VAL A 41 0.05 -10.19 10.16
CA VAL A 41 1.29 -10.03 9.42
C VAL A 41 1.00 -9.33 8.09
N LEU A 42 1.45 -8.09 7.99
CA LEU A 42 1.50 -7.38 6.73
C LEU A 42 2.54 -8.01 5.80
N THR A 43 2.18 -8.22 4.54
CA THR A 43 3.06 -8.72 3.49
C THR A 43 3.27 -7.68 2.39
N LYS A 44 4.21 -7.92 1.48
CA LYS A 44 4.45 -7.01 0.34
C LYS A 44 3.26 -7.02 -0.61
N GLU A 45 2.65 -8.18 -0.82
CA GLU A 45 1.50 -8.37 -1.70
C GLU A 45 0.28 -7.59 -1.20
N LEU A 46 0.10 -7.53 0.12
CA LEU A 46 -0.94 -6.69 0.72
C LEU A 46 -0.66 -5.19 0.53
N LEU A 47 0.61 -4.77 0.56
CA LEU A 47 1.00 -3.38 0.28
C LEU A 47 0.85 -3.04 -1.21
N ASP A 48 1.17 -3.96 -2.11
CA ASP A 48 0.98 -3.79 -3.54
C ASP A 48 -0.51 -3.61 -3.85
N TRP A 49 -1.36 -4.46 -3.28
CA TRP A 49 -2.80 -4.32 -3.41
C TRP A 49 -3.32 -3.01 -2.80
N ALA A 50 -2.81 -2.60 -1.63
CA ALA A 50 -3.20 -1.35 -1.00
C ALA A 50 -2.80 -0.14 -1.86
N TRP A 51 -1.62 -0.18 -2.50
CA TRP A 51 -1.16 0.85 -3.41
C TRP A 51 -2.09 1.01 -4.61
N ASP A 52 -2.41 -0.09 -5.29
CA ASP A 52 -3.31 -0.08 -6.45
C ASP A 52 -4.72 0.36 -6.07
N SER A 53 -5.17 0.01 -4.86
CA SER A 53 -6.48 0.42 -4.34
C SER A 53 -6.53 1.89 -3.92
N TYR A 54 -5.42 2.44 -3.40
CA TYR A 54 -5.34 3.85 -2.97
C TYR A 54 -5.17 4.80 -4.16
N PHE A 55 -4.32 4.43 -5.11
CA PHE A 55 -4.01 5.22 -6.29
C PHE A 55 -4.70 4.70 -7.55
N VAL A 56 -6.02 4.54 -7.49
CA VAL A 56 -6.85 4.07 -8.61
C VAL A 56 -6.52 4.86 -9.87
N LYS A 57 -6.02 4.16 -10.88
CA LYS A 57 -5.86 4.70 -12.23
C LYS A 57 -7.20 4.48 -12.93
N LEU A 58 -7.96 5.55 -13.12
CA LEU A 58 -9.12 5.50 -14.00
C LEU A 58 -8.60 5.36 -15.42
N GLU A 59 -8.78 4.19 -16.04
CA GLU A 59 -8.44 4.01 -17.45
C GLU A 59 -9.34 4.94 -18.30
N SER A 60 -8.70 5.64 -19.24
CA SER A 60 -9.34 6.57 -20.18
C SER A 60 -9.62 5.88 -21.50
#